data_AF-A0A497MZ75-F1
#
_entry.id   AF-A0A497MZ75-F1
#
_cell.length_a   1.000
_cell.length_b   1.000
_cell.length_c   1.000
_cell.angle_alpha   90.00
_cell.angle_beta   90.00
_cell.angle_gamma   90.00
#
_symmetry.space_group_name_H-M   'P 1'
#
loop_
_entity.id
_entity.type
_entity.pdbx_description
1 polymer ?
#
loop_
_entity_poly.entity_id
_entity_poly.type
_entity_poly.pdbx_seq_one_letter_code
_entity_poly.pdbx_strand_id
1 'polypeptide(L)'
;MIIASTSFAFFILRPRMVGMAVVVANIKNVNPYAIVLVGAVLAIPLFGLMFFILDKFGVTWAIAVAVITDVLAALLMGIFSWKSTLQIIIIAIFLWVGVVIANMATKIL
;
A
#
# COMPACT_ATOMS: atom_id res chain seq x y z
N MET A 1 -6.31 22.81 -6.55
CA MET A 1 -5.72 21.53 -7.01
C MET A 1 -4.29 21.34 -6.55
N ILE A 2 -3.36 22.27 -6.82
CA ILE A 2 -1.93 22.11 -6.48
C ILE A 2 -1.70 21.72 -5.01
N ILE A 3 -2.25 22.48 -4.06
CA ILE A 3 -2.10 22.19 -2.61
C ILE A 3 -2.63 20.79 -2.25
N ALA A 4 -3.79 20.40 -2.76
CA ALA A 4 -4.37 19.08 -2.48
C ALA A 4 -3.51 17.94 -3.05
N SER A 5 -2.99 18.10 -4.27
CA SER A 5 -2.07 17.14 -4.90
C SER A 5 -0.76 17.00 -4.11
N THR A 6 -0.21 18.11 -3.63
CA THR A 6 1.00 18.10 -2.79
C THR A 6 0.76 17.43 -1.45
N SER A 7 -0.36 17.72 -0.77
CA SER A 7 -0.73 17.03 0.47
C SER A 7 -0.91 15.52 0.28
N PHE A 8 -1.55 15.11 -0.83
CA PHE A 8 -1.70 13.69 -1.16
C PHE A 8 -0.34 13.01 -1.38
N ALA A 9 0.61 13.68 -2.03
CA ALA A 9 1.97 13.18 -2.19
C ALA A 9 2.66 12.92 -0.83
N PHE A 10 2.44 13.79 0.16
CA PHE A 10 2.94 13.57 1.52
C PHE A 10 2.28 12.37 2.21
N PHE A 11 0.98 12.12 2.00
CA PHE A 11 0.32 10.93 2.57
C PHE A 11 0.79 9.60 1.98
N ILE A 12 1.31 9.61 0.75
CA ILE A 12 1.88 8.41 0.13
C ILE A 12 3.20 8.02 0.82
N LEU A 13 3.97 8.97 1.34
CA LEU A 13 5.30 8.73 1.87
C LEU A 13 5.23 7.95 3.19
N ARG A 14 5.56 6.65 3.13
CA ARG A 14 5.49 5.74 4.29
C ARG A 14 6.80 4.97 4.46
N PRO A 15 7.37 4.88 5.68
CA PRO A 15 8.64 4.18 5.92
C PRO A 15 8.65 2.73 5.43
N ARG A 16 7.51 2.04 5.50
CA ARG A 16 7.35 0.66 5.02
C ARG A 16 7.68 0.50 3.54
N MET A 17 7.22 1.40 2.67
CA MET A 17 7.43 1.26 1.22
C MET A 17 8.90 1.45 0.85
N VAL A 18 9.57 2.43 1.47
CA VAL A 18 11.00 2.66 1.28
C VAL A 18 11.83 1.49 1.82
N GLY A 19 11.47 0.96 3.00
CA GLY A 19 12.11 -0.23 3.57
C GLY A 19 12.01 -1.44 2.65
N MET A 20 10.83 -1.70 2.07
CA MET A 20 10.65 -2.79 1.11
C MET A 20 11.47 -2.58 -0.16
N ALA A 21 11.56 -1.36 -0.70
CA ALA A 21 12.38 -1.07 -1.88
C ALA A 21 13.86 -1.43 -1.66
N VAL A 22 14.40 -1.18 -0.45
CA VAL A 22 15.78 -1.57 -0.09
C VAL A 22 15.92 -3.10 -0.01
N VAL A 23 14.94 -3.79 0.57
CA VAL A 23 14.95 -5.27 0.62
C VAL A 23 14.91 -5.85 -0.80
N VAL A 24 14.03 -5.35 -1.68
CA VAL A 24 13.95 -5.75 -3.10
C VAL A 24 15.29 -5.53 -3.79
N ALA A 25 15.88 -4.35 -3.59
CA ALA A 25 17.14 -3.95 -4.19
C ALA A 25 18.27 -4.89 -3.82
N ASN A 26 18.37 -5.27 -2.54
CA ASN A 26 19.38 -6.18 -2.04
C ASN A 26 19.20 -7.61 -2.57
N ILE A 27 17.95 -8.09 -2.68
CA ILE A 27 17.67 -9.44 -3.18
C ILE A 27 17.99 -9.55 -4.68
N LYS A 28 17.70 -8.51 -5.45
CA LYS A 28 17.89 -8.49 -6.91
C LYS A 28 19.20 -7.83 -7.36
N ASN A 29 20.04 -7.35 -6.43
CA ASN A 29 21.27 -6.59 -6.69
C ASN A 29 21.08 -5.42 -7.67
N VAL A 30 20.03 -4.63 -7.46
CA VAL A 30 19.69 -3.46 -8.29
C VAL A 30 19.67 -2.19 -7.44
N ASN A 31 19.79 -1.02 -8.08
CA ASN A 31 19.79 0.26 -7.37
C ASN A 31 18.41 0.54 -6.71
N PRO A 32 18.35 0.75 -5.37
CA PRO A 32 17.11 1.07 -4.66
C PRO A 32 16.39 2.31 -5.21
N TYR A 33 17.13 3.36 -5.60
CA TYR A 33 16.54 4.58 -6.14
C TYR A 33 15.81 4.34 -7.47
N ALA A 34 16.35 3.45 -8.31
CA ALA A 34 15.72 3.08 -9.58
C ALA A 34 14.41 2.31 -9.34
N ILE A 35 14.39 1.38 -8.37
CA ILE A 35 13.16 0.66 -7.99
C ILE A 35 12.09 1.62 -7.50
N VAL A 36 12.44 2.56 -6.62
CA VAL A 36 11.48 3.53 -6.08
C VAL A 36 10.91 4.38 -7.21
N LEU A 37 11.74 4.89 -8.12
CA LEU A 37 11.30 5.77 -9.19
C LEU A 37 10.42 5.04 -10.21
N VAL A 38 10.86 3.88 -10.71
CA VAL A 38 10.08 3.08 -11.67
C VAL A 38 8.81 2.54 -11.02
N GLY A 39 8.91 2.04 -9.78
CA GLY A 39 7.77 1.55 -9.01
C GLY A 39 6.74 2.65 -8.73
N ALA A 40 7.17 3.87 -8.44
CA ALA A 40 6.27 5.01 -8.24
C ALA A 40 5.51 5.36 -9.53
N VAL A 41 6.17 5.36 -10.69
CA VAL A 41 5.50 5.60 -11.98
C VAL A 41 4.47 4.51 -12.28
N LEU A 42 4.82 3.25 -12.04
CA LEU A 42 3.89 2.12 -12.19
C LEU A 42 2.74 2.15 -11.17
N ALA A 43 2.95 2.76 -9.99
CA ALA A 43 1.92 2.88 -8.96
C ALA A 43 0.86 3.94 -9.28
N ILE A 44 1.13 4.92 -10.15
CA ILE A 44 0.17 5.97 -10.55
C ILE A 44 -1.18 5.38 -11.02
N PRO A 45 -1.23 4.47 -12.02
CA PRO A 45 -2.49 3.87 -12.45
C PRO A 45 -3.15 3.02 -11.36
N LEU A 46 -2.35 2.37 -10.49
CA LEU A 46 -2.85 1.57 -9.37
C LEU A 46 -3.54 2.43 -8.31
N PHE A 47 -3.05 3.65 -8.05
CA PHE A 47 -3.75 4.60 -7.18
C PHE A 47 -5.11 5.00 -7.75
N GLY A 48 -5.20 5.23 -9.06
CA GLY A 48 -6.47 5.49 -9.74
C GLY A 48 -7.45 4.31 -9.62
N LEU A 49 -6.95 3.09 -9.80
CA LEU A 49 -7.74 1.87 -9.63
C LEU A 49 -8.24 1.71 -8.18
N MET A 50 -7.39 1.96 -7.18
CA MET A 50 -7.81 1.88 -5.78
C MET A 50 -8.82 2.97 -5.40
N PHE A 51 -8.66 4.18 -5.93
CA PHE A 51 -9.66 5.23 -5.75
C PHE A 51 -11.00 4.83 -6.37
N PHE A 52 -11.00 4.28 -7.58
CA PHE A 52 -12.21 3.79 -8.23
C PHE A 52 -12.91 2.68 -7.43
N ILE A 53 -12.15 1.73 -6.87
CA ILE A 53 -12.70 0.66 -6.05
C ILE A 53 -13.28 1.22 -4.75
N LEU A 54 -12.55 2.12 -4.11
CA LEU A 54 -12.99 2.77 -2.87
C LEU A 54 -14.29 3.56 -3.09
N ASP A 55 -14.39 4.31 -4.18
CA ASP A 55 -15.55 5.12 -4.53
C ASP A 55 -16.78 4.25 -4.86
N LYS A 56 -16.60 3.19 -5.66
CA LYS A 56 -17.73 2.35 -6.12
C LYS A 56 -18.15 1.25 -5.15
N PHE A 57 -17.20 0.62 -4.47
CA PHE A 57 -17.43 -0.58 -3.67
C PHE A 57 -17.15 -0.35 -2.17
N GLY A 58 -16.55 0.78 -1.81
CA GLY A 58 -16.28 1.14 -0.43
C GLY A 58 -15.00 0.51 0.14
N VAL A 59 -14.76 0.80 1.41
CA VAL A 59 -13.51 0.51 2.13
C VAL A 59 -13.19 -0.98 2.18
N THR A 60 -14.20 -1.84 2.41
CA THR A 60 -13.98 -3.28 2.57
C THR A 60 -13.38 -3.91 1.32
N TRP A 61 -13.88 -3.53 0.14
CA TRP A 61 -13.37 -4.02 -1.14
C TRP A 61 -12.00 -3.43 -1.46
N ALA A 62 -11.77 -2.14 -1.15
CA ALA A 62 -10.46 -1.53 -1.30
C ALA A 62 -9.39 -2.27 -0.47
N ILE A 63 -9.71 -2.66 0.77
CA ILE A 63 -8.82 -3.45 1.62
C ILE A 63 -8.61 -4.85 1.04
N ALA A 64 -9.66 -5.52 0.59
CA ALA A 64 -9.53 -6.86 0.00
C ALA A 64 -8.61 -6.85 -1.23
N VAL A 65 -8.78 -5.88 -2.14
CA VAL A 65 -7.90 -5.75 -3.32
C VAL A 65 -6.49 -5.38 -2.90
N ALA A 66 -6.31 -4.51 -1.90
CA ALA A 66 -4.98 -4.18 -1.37
C ALA A 66 -4.23 -5.41 -0.85
N VAL A 67 -4.92 -6.30 -0.12
CA VAL A 67 -4.33 -7.57 0.35
C VAL A 67 -3.94 -8.47 -0.83
N ILE A 68 -4.81 -8.59 -1.85
CA ILE A 68 -4.51 -9.38 -3.05
C ILE A 68 -3.28 -8.84 -3.77
N THR A 69 -3.17 -7.52 -3.93
CA THR A 69 -1.99 -6.89 -4.56
C THR A 69 -0.72 -7.06 -3.73
N ASP A 70 -0.78 -7.02 -2.40
CA ASP A 70 0.37 -7.29 -1.52
C ASP A 70 0.84 -8.76 -1.65
N VAL A 71 -0.10 -9.71 -1.73
CA VAL A 71 0.21 -11.14 -1.96
C VAL A 71 0.82 -11.36 -3.35
N LEU A 72 0.26 -10.75 -4.39
CA LEU A 72 0.83 -10.80 -5.75
C LEU A 72 2.25 -10.23 -5.78
N ALA A 73 2.49 -9.11 -5.12
CA ALA A 73 3.82 -8.52 -5.01
C ALA A 73 4.81 -9.48 -4.32
N ALA A 74 4.41 -10.10 -3.21
CA ALA A 74 5.22 -11.09 -2.50
C ALA A 74 5.54 -12.32 -3.38
N LEU A 75 4.56 -12.77 -4.19
CA LEU A 75 4.73 -13.87 -5.13
C LEU A 75 5.70 -13.51 -6.26
N LEU A 76 5.54 -12.35 -6.89
CA LEU A 76 6.43 -11.86 -7.97
C LEU A 76 7.87 -11.69 -7.49
N MET A 77 8.04 -11.32 -6.24
CA MET A 77 9.35 -11.18 -5.61
C MET A 77 10.00 -12.53 -5.29
N GLY A 78 9.24 -13.63 -5.29
CA GLY A 78 9.72 -14.95 -4.89
C GLY A 78 10.04 -15.07 -3.40
N ILE A 79 9.57 -14.12 -2.58
CA ILE A 79 9.83 -14.05 -1.13
C ILE A 79 8.60 -14.53 -0.35
N PHE A 80 7.75 -15.33 -0.99
CA PHE A 80 6.55 -15.87 -0.34
C PHE A 80 6.97 -16.80 0.79
N SER A 81 7.06 -16.21 1.99
CA SER A 81 7.44 -16.87 3.22
C SER A 81 6.30 -16.71 4.21
N TRP A 82 6.11 -17.72 5.05
CA TRP A 82 5.05 -17.71 6.06
C TRP A 82 5.09 -16.47 6.96
N LYS A 83 6.30 -15.96 7.24
CA LYS A 83 6.51 -14.72 8.02
C LYS A 83 6.00 -13.47 7.28
N SER A 84 6.26 -13.36 5.98
CA SER A 84 5.83 -12.20 5.19
C SER A 84 4.30 -12.17 5.04
N THR A 85 3.68 -13.33 4.81
CA THR A 85 2.23 -13.46 4.74
C THR A 85 1.55 -13.06 6.05
N LEU A 86 2.09 -13.50 7.19
CA LEU A 86 1.58 -13.08 8.50
C LEU A 86 1.68 -11.57 8.71
N GLN A 87 2.79 -10.95 8.33
CA GLN A 87 2.93 -9.49 8.41
C GLN A 87 1.88 -8.77 7.55
N ILE A 88 1.62 -9.25 6.32
CA ILE A 88 0.59 -8.67 5.43
C ILE A 88 -0.79 -8.77 6.08
N ILE A 89 -1.15 -9.94 6.63
CA ILE A 89 -2.44 -10.16 7.31
C ILE A 89 -2.59 -9.24 8.53
N ILE A 90 -1.56 -9.14 9.38
CA ILE A 90 -1.61 -8.29 10.58
C ILE A 90 -1.79 -6.82 10.19
N ILE A 91 -1.08 -6.34 9.17
CA ILE A 91 -1.20 -4.95 8.68
C ILE A 91 -2.60 -4.71 8.09
N ALA A 92 -3.14 -5.67 7.36
CA ALA A 92 -4.49 -5.56 6.79
C ALA A 92 -5.57 -5.46 7.89
N ILE A 93 -5.47 -6.29 8.93
CA ILE A 93 -6.38 -6.23 10.09
C ILE A 93 -6.23 -4.89 10.82
N PHE A 94 -4.99 -4.45 11.05
CA PHE A 94 -4.72 -3.18 11.72
C PHE A 94 -5.29 -1.99 10.94
N LEU A 95 -5.16 -1.98 9.61
CA LEU A 95 -5.77 -0.96 8.75
C LEU A 95 -7.30 -1.01 8.82
N TRP A 96 -7.91 -2.19 8.76
CA TRP A 96 -9.36 -2.33 8.84
C TRP A 96 -9.90 -1.81 10.17
N VAL A 97 -9.30 -2.26 11.29
CA VAL A 97 -9.67 -1.80 12.64
C VAL A 97 -9.46 -0.29 12.77
N GLY A 98 -8.31 0.23 12.32
CA GLY A 98 -8.01 1.66 12.35
C GLY A 98 -9.03 2.50 11.59
N VAL A 99 -9.46 2.06 10.41
CA VAL A 99 -10.49 2.76 9.63
C VAL A 99 -11.86 2.69 10.31
N VAL A 100 -12.24 1.54 10.86
CA VAL A 100 -13.51 1.39 11.60
C VAL A 100 -13.52 2.31 12.82
N ILE A 101 -12.46 2.29 13.65
CA ILE A 101 -12.35 3.14 14.83
C ILE A 101 -12.33 4.62 14.44
N ALA A 102 -11.59 5.01 13.40
CA ALA A 102 -11.57 6.38 12.91
C ALA A 102 -12.98 6.83 12.51
N ASN A 103 -13.69 6.05 11.70
CA ASN A 103 -15.06 6.37 11.29
C ASN A 103 -16.03 6.47 12.48
N MET A 104 -15.87 5.60 13.50
CA MET A 104 -16.67 5.68 14.72
C MET A 104 -16.36 6.94 15.52
N ALA A 105 -15.08 7.27 15.71
CA ALA A 105 -14.64 8.43 16.47
C ALA A 105 -15.07 9.74 15.79
N THR A 106 -14.92 9.86 14.47
CA THR A 106 -15.35 11.05 13.71
C THR A 106 -16.86 11.21 13.66
N LYS A 107 -17.64 10.16 13.94
CA LYS A 107 -19.10 10.25 14.04
C LYS A 107 -19.58 10.72 15.43
N ILE A 108 -18.73 10.58 16.44
CA ILE A 108 -18.99 10.98 17.83
C ILE A 108 -18.58 12.44 18.08
N LEU A 109 -17.56 12.91 17.35
CA LEU A 109 -17.02 14.27 17.38
C LEU A 109 -17.77 15.20 16.40
#